data_AF-A0A6G0IPR2-F1
#
_entry.id   AF-A0A6G0IPR2-F1
#
_cell.length_a   1.000
_cell.length_b   1.000
_cell.length_c   1.000
_cell.angle_alpha   90.00
_cell.angle_beta   90.00
_cell.angle_gamma   90.00
#
_symmetry.space_group_name_H-M   'P 1'
#
loop_
_entity.id
_entity.type
_entity.pdbx_description
1 polymer ?
#
loop_
_entity_poly.entity_id
_entity_poly.type
_entity_poly.pdbx_seq_one_letter_code
_entity_poly.pdbx_strand_id
1 'polypeptide(L)'
;MEIILDEANAEISEDKGNLLLTGDKDQLVMLLDQINTPFVRSNPSVLQGLLRIIPYLSFGELEKMRILVERFKPCCSFDKYDEEHSADDKVFLDCFCKIAAGIKNNSNGHQLKDLILQKGITQSALDYMKKHIPNAKNLDADVWKKFLSRPALPFILRLLRGLATQHPPTQVLIGTDSITNLHKLEQVSSDEGIGTLAENLLEALREHSDVNLKIDAARRETRAEKKRMAMAMRQKALGTLGMTTNEKGQVVTKTSLLKQMEELIEEPGLTCCICREGYKFQPTKVLGIYTFTKRVALEDFENKPRKQQGYSTVSHFNIVHYDCHLAAVRLARGREEWDSAALQNANTKCNGLLPVWGPHVPESAFATCLARHNTYLQECTGQREPTYQLNIHDTKLLFLRFATEQSFSVDTGGGGRESNIHLIPYIIHTVLYVLNTTRATSREEKNLQSFQEQPCEKWVESSYEVEGPHYFTILGMHIMPPERWRTSRIYFLRRLLVNAHARKVSAVCTNKLTDKAPKEYAVYRSPLLFWGLVDLVYDMFRKVPTSNTEGGWSFSLAEYVRHNDMPIYEASERVLRAFQDELMPAESLSEFFDVVGLLSEIADPDLFLQDLLNSLP
;
A
#
# COMPACT_ATOMS: atom_id res chain seq x y z
N MET A 1 -6.50 24.05 29.22
CA MET A 1 -7.31 22.84 29.42
C MET A 1 -6.50 21.58 29.12
N GLU A 2 -5.65 21.57 28.09
CA GLU A 2 -4.61 20.51 27.89
C GLU A 2 -3.60 20.42 29.05
N ILE A 3 -3.15 21.54 29.62
CA ILE A 3 -2.15 21.54 30.71
C ILE A 3 -2.67 20.85 31.99
N ILE A 4 -3.96 20.99 32.32
CA ILE A 4 -4.58 20.31 33.49
C ILE A 4 -4.81 18.80 33.20
N LEU A 5 -4.95 18.43 31.93
CA LEU A 5 -5.15 17.05 31.48
C LEU A 5 -3.82 16.29 31.35
N ASP A 6 -2.72 16.98 31.04
CA ASP A 6 -1.37 16.41 31.04
C ASP A 6 -0.79 16.26 32.45
N GLU A 7 -1.12 17.18 33.38
CA GLU A 7 -0.70 17.07 34.79
C GLU A 7 -1.37 15.90 35.53
N ALA A 8 -2.56 15.46 35.12
CA ALA A 8 -3.20 14.24 35.64
C ALA A 8 -2.56 12.94 35.12
N ASN A 9 -1.69 13.02 34.10
CA ASN A 9 -1.05 11.88 33.43
C ASN A 9 0.42 11.68 33.83
N ALA A 10 1.01 12.58 34.61
CA ALA A 10 2.39 12.43 35.10
C ALA A 10 2.41 11.47 36.30
N GLU A 11 2.83 10.22 36.03
CA GLU A 11 3.21 9.19 37.01
C GLU A 11 2.25 9.01 38.20
N ILE A 12 1.25 8.14 38.02
CA ILE A 12 0.58 7.48 39.14
C ILE A 12 1.58 6.50 39.76
N SER A 13 2.46 7.05 40.59
CA SER A 13 3.18 6.32 41.62
C SER A 13 2.16 5.69 42.57
N GLU A 14 2.42 4.44 42.98
CA GLU A 14 1.55 3.54 43.75
C GLU A 14 1.11 4.05 45.15
N ASP A 15 1.30 5.33 45.51
CA ASP A 15 1.19 5.78 46.89
C ASP A 15 0.38 7.06 47.15
N LYS A 16 -0.61 7.39 46.31
CA LYS A 16 -1.62 8.41 46.63
C LYS A 16 -3.05 7.98 46.29
N GLY A 17 -3.73 7.47 47.31
CA GLY A 17 -5.17 7.25 47.26
C GLY A 17 -5.96 8.54 47.00
N ASN A 18 -7.04 8.39 46.23
CA ASN A 18 -8.21 9.28 46.17
C ASN A 18 -8.00 10.74 45.70
N LEU A 19 -7.60 10.94 44.45
CA LEU A 19 -8.06 12.12 43.70
C LEU A 19 -8.66 11.70 42.34
N LEU A 20 -9.87 11.12 42.39
CA LEU A 20 -10.73 11.00 41.21
C LEU A 20 -11.39 12.36 40.94
N LEU A 21 -11.01 13.02 39.84
CA LEU A 21 -11.88 13.97 39.14
C LEU A 21 -12.81 13.19 38.18
N THR A 22 -13.51 12.17 38.68
CA THR A 22 -14.57 11.50 37.91
C THR A 22 -15.90 12.13 38.24
N GLY A 23 -16.61 12.62 37.22
CA GLY A 23 -18.02 12.96 37.35
C GLY A 23 -18.81 11.80 37.97
N ASP A 24 -19.90 12.12 38.68
CA ASP A 24 -20.73 11.09 39.32
C ASP A 24 -21.42 10.17 38.30
N LYS A 25 -22.04 9.09 38.79
CA LYS A 25 -22.79 8.12 37.98
C LYS A 25 -23.90 8.78 37.16
N ASP A 26 -24.59 9.76 37.73
CA ASP A 26 -25.71 10.45 37.10
C ASP A 26 -25.22 11.36 35.96
N GLN A 27 -24.01 11.92 36.07
CA GLN A 27 -23.34 12.66 35.00
C GLN A 27 -22.96 11.77 33.83
N LEU A 28 -22.43 10.56 34.06
CA LEU A 28 -22.15 9.62 32.98
C LEU A 28 -23.43 9.19 32.25
N VAL A 29 -24.49 8.87 32.99
CA VAL A 29 -25.80 8.52 32.42
C VAL A 29 -26.37 9.70 31.63
N MET A 30 -26.32 10.91 32.20
CA MET A 30 -26.77 12.13 31.53
C MET A 30 -26.01 12.34 30.21
N LEU A 31 -24.68 12.22 30.20
CA LEU A 31 -23.89 12.40 28.97
C LEU A 31 -24.16 11.31 27.93
N LEU A 32 -24.37 10.06 28.36
CA LEU A 32 -24.80 8.96 27.48
C LEU A 32 -26.19 9.22 26.89
N ASP A 33 -27.09 9.86 27.62
CA ASP A 33 -28.41 10.26 27.13
C ASP A 33 -28.32 11.47 26.20
N GLN A 34 -27.40 12.41 26.46
CA GLN A 34 -27.16 13.57 25.58
C GLN A 34 -26.69 13.17 24.18
N ILE A 35 -25.98 12.03 24.01
CA ILE A 35 -25.61 11.49 22.68
C ILE A 35 -26.84 11.38 21.76
N ASN A 36 -28.01 11.09 22.33
CA ASN A 36 -29.23 10.86 21.58
C ASN A 36 -30.04 12.13 21.31
N THR A 37 -29.61 13.29 21.82
CA THR A 37 -30.36 14.54 21.62
C THR A 37 -30.13 15.13 20.23
N PRO A 38 -31.16 15.76 19.62
CA PRO A 38 -31.03 16.41 18.31
C PRO A 38 -29.88 17.43 18.28
N PHE A 39 -29.68 18.17 19.37
CA PHE A 39 -28.62 19.18 19.47
C PHE A 39 -27.21 18.58 19.34
N VAL A 40 -26.89 17.53 20.13
CA VAL A 40 -25.58 16.87 20.06
C VAL A 40 -25.38 16.20 18.69
N ARG A 41 -26.45 15.61 18.14
CA ARG A 41 -26.41 14.94 16.83
C ARG A 41 -26.21 15.89 15.66
N SER A 42 -26.71 17.13 15.74
CA SER A 42 -26.49 18.17 14.72
C SER A 42 -25.13 18.88 14.86
N ASN A 43 -24.34 18.60 15.90
CA ASN A 43 -23.06 19.25 16.17
C ASN A 43 -21.91 18.23 16.29
N PRO A 44 -21.24 17.87 15.17
CA PRO A 44 -20.19 16.85 15.17
C PRO A 44 -19.02 17.11 16.13
N SER A 45 -18.66 18.37 16.37
CA SER A 45 -17.61 18.76 17.33
C SER A 45 -18.00 18.46 18.77
N VAL A 46 -19.26 18.67 19.14
CA VAL A 46 -19.80 18.38 20.47
C VAL A 46 -19.89 16.88 20.67
N LEU A 47 -20.40 16.15 19.68
CA LEU A 47 -20.41 14.69 19.71
C LEU A 47 -19.00 14.11 19.88
N GLN A 48 -18.01 14.61 19.12
CA GLN A 48 -16.61 14.18 19.26
C GLN A 48 -16.02 14.53 20.63
N GLY A 49 -16.34 15.70 21.18
CA GLY A 49 -15.93 16.08 22.55
C GLY A 49 -16.50 15.13 23.59
N LEU A 50 -17.80 14.81 23.52
CA LEU A 50 -18.46 13.86 24.41
C LEU A 50 -17.86 12.45 24.29
N LEU A 51 -17.61 11.98 23.08
CA LEU A 51 -17.01 10.66 22.83
C LEU A 51 -15.58 10.54 23.35
N ARG A 52 -14.82 11.64 23.40
CA ARG A 52 -13.51 11.65 24.04
C ARG A 52 -13.64 11.55 25.56
N ILE A 53 -14.63 12.20 26.16
CA ILE A 53 -14.78 12.33 27.62
C ILE A 53 -15.42 11.08 28.27
N ILE A 54 -16.40 10.45 27.61
CA ILE A 54 -17.17 9.32 28.16
C ILE A 54 -16.31 8.13 28.60
N PRO A 55 -15.29 7.70 27.83
CA PRO A 55 -14.35 6.69 28.30
C PRO A 55 -13.64 7.11 29.60
N TYR A 56 -13.14 8.35 29.71
CA TYR A 56 -12.47 8.84 30.93
C TYR A 56 -13.38 8.94 32.15
N LEU A 57 -14.66 9.29 31.96
CA LEU A 57 -15.63 9.33 33.06
C LEU A 57 -16.03 7.94 33.56
N SER A 58 -15.83 6.90 32.76
CA SER A 58 -16.13 5.52 33.11
C SER A 58 -14.90 4.71 33.55
N PHE A 59 -13.68 5.17 33.24
CA PHE A 59 -12.44 4.47 33.59
C PHE A 59 -12.13 4.53 35.10
N GLY A 60 -11.69 3.41 35.67
CA GLY A 60 -11.35 3.26 37.09
C GLY A 60 -12.50 2.85 38.02
N GLU A 61 -13.76 2.91 37.56
CA GLU A 61 -14.93 2.48 38.34
C GLU A 61 -15.74 1.39 37.62
N LEU A 62 -15.73 0.17 38.18
CA LEU A 62 -16.37 -1.01 37.58
C LEU A 62 -17.87 -0.81 37.30
N GLU A 63 -18.58 -0.08 38.16
CA GLU A 63 -20.02 0.19 37.98
C GLU A 63 -20.28 1.09 36.78
N LYS A 64 -19.47 2.14 36.59
CA LYS A 64 -19.56 3.06 35.45
C LYS A 64 -19.18 2.38 34.13
N MET A 65 -18.13 1.54 34.13
CA MET A 65 -17.80 0.69 32.99
C MET A 65 -18.95 -0.25 32.61
N ARG A 66 -19.62 -0.86 33.60
CA ARG A 66 -20.80 -1.72 33.36
C ARG A 66 -21.94 -0.96 32.71
N ILE A 67 -22.25 0.25 33.17
CA ILE A 67 -23.29 1.10 32.58
C ILE A 67 -22.95 1.41 31.11
N LEU A 68 -21.68 1.78 30.83
CA LEU A 68 -21.22 2.02 29.47
C LEU A 68 -21.44 0.80 28.57
N VAL A 69 -20.96 -0.37 28.98
CA VAL A 69 -21.05 -1.60 28.17
C VAL A 69 -22.50 -2.03 27.98
N GLU A 70 -23.35 -1.97 29.02
CA GLU A 70 -24.77 -2.31 28.91
C GLU A 70 -25.54 -1.32 28.01
N ARG A 71 -25.10 -0.05 27.93
CA ARG A 71 -25.71 0.94 27.05
C ARG A 71 -25.43 0.65 25.57
N PHE A 72 -24.25 0.11 25.24
CA PHE A 72 -23.85 -0.23 23.86
C PHE A 72 -24.21 -1.66 23.43
N LYS A 73 -24.45 -2.56 24.38
CA LYS A 73 -24.79 -3.96 24.11
C LYS A 73 -25.98 -4.17 23.16
N PRO A 74 -27.11 -3.44 23.25
CA PRO A 74 -28.26 -3.63 22.35
C PRO A 74 -27.91 -3.39 20.87
N CYS A 75 -26.94 -2.51 20.60
CA CYS A 75 -26.52 -2.15 19.25
C CYS A 75 -25.56 -3.18 18.63
N CYS A 76 -25.10 -4.14 19.42
CA CYS A 76 -24.28 -5.27 18.95
C CYS A 76 -25.14 -6.48 18.53
N SER A 77 -26.43 -6.25 18.22
CA SER A 77 -27.31 -7.20 17.56
C SER A 77 -27.18 -7.04 16.05
N PHE A 78 -26.09 -7.58 15.50
CA PHE A 78 -25.67 -7.34 14.12
C PHE A 78 -26.64 -7.89 13.07
N ASP A 79 -27.28 -9.03 13.36
CA ASP A 79 -28.36 -9.58 12.52
C ASP A 79 -29.53 -8.60 12.40
N LYS A 80 -29.97 -8.03 13.53
CA LYS A 80 -31.06 -7.06 13.55
C LYS A 80 -30.67 -5.77 12.82
N TYR A 81 -29.43 -5.32 13.00
CA TYR A 81 -28.91 -4.13 12.33
C TYR A 81 -28.93 -4.27 10.80
N ASP A 82 -28.60 -5.45 10.28
CA ASP A 82 -28.68 -5.74 8.84
C ASP A 82 -30.10 -5.74 8.29
N GLU A 83 -31.09 -6.17 9.11
CA GLU A 83 -32.51 -6.20 8.73
C GLU A 83 -33.14 -4.80 8.78
N GLU A 84 -32.90 -4.07 9.86
CA GLU A 84 -33.45 -2.75 10.11
C GLU A 84 -32.48 -1.93 10.98
N HIS A 85 -32.04 -0.79 10.46
CA HIS A 85 -31.27 0.18 11.22
C HIS A 85 -31.68 1.61 10.85
N SER A 86 -31.71 2.47 11.85
CA SER A 86 -31.86 3.91 11.66
C SER A 86 -30.51 4.59 11.45
N ALA A 87 -30.53 5.85 10.99
CA ALA A 87 -29.32 6.68 10.97
C ALA A 87 -28.71 6.84 12.38
N ASP A 88 -29.54 6.77 13.42
CA ASP A 88 -29.12 6.86 14.81
C ASP A 88 -28.36 5.61 15.25
N ASP A 89 -28.84 4.42 14.88
CA ASP A 89 -28.16 3.15 15.15
C ASP A 89 -26.77 3.11 14.51
N LYS A 90 -26.65 3.64 13.28
CA LYS A 90 -25.37 3.77 12.57
C LYS A 90 -24.39 4.67 13.32
N VAL A 91 -24.84 5.85 13.75
CA VAL A 91 -24.01 6.78 14.53
C VAL A 91 -23.58 6.12 15.83
N PHE A 92 -24.49 5.45 16.51
CA PHE A 92 -24.24 4.85 17.81
C PHE A 92 -23.25 3.68 17.73
N LEU A 93 -23.36 2.83 16.71
CA LEU A 93 -22.42 1.74 16.47
C LEU A 93 -21.04 2.27 16.03
N ASP A 94 -20.99 3.33 15.20
CA ASP A 94 -19.74 4.02 14.87
C ASP A 94 -19.06 4.62 16.12
N CYS A 95 -19.84 5.20 17.03
CA CYS A 95 -19.36 5.70 18.31
C CYS A 95 -18.72 4.58 19.14
N PHE A 96 -19.35 3.41 19.19
CA PHE A 96 -18.81 2.28 19.93
C PHE A 96 -17.49 1.77 19.35
N CYS A 97 -17.38 1.70 18.02
CA CYS A 97 -16.11 1.37 17.35
C CYS A 97 -14.99 2.37 17.68
N LYS A 98 -15.31 3.67 17.74
CA LYS A 98 -14.35 4.72 18.13
C LYS A 98 -13.93 4.60 19.59
N ILE A 99 -14.87 4.30 20.49
CA ILE A 99 -14.56 4.05 21.91
C ILE A 99 -13.62 2.86 22.02
N ALA A 100 -13.94 1.72 21.38
CA ALA A 100 -13.12 0.52 21.41
C ALA A 100 -11.69 0.77 20.88
N ALA A 101 -11.54 1.53 19.79
CA ALA A 101 -10.24 1.91 19.25
C ALA A 101 -9.47 2.92 20.13
N GLY A 102 -10.19 3.72 20.94
CA GLY A 102 -9.62 4.73 21.83
C GLY A 102 -9.24 4.22 23.23
N ILE A 103 -9.52 2.95 23.55
CA ILE A 103 -9.16 2.37 24.85
C ILE A 103 -7.64 2.35 25.01
N LYS A 104 -7.14 3.02 26.05
CA LYS A 104 -5.70 3.12 26.36
C LYS A 104 -5.13 1.80 26.87
N ASN A 105 -3.83 1.61 26.66
CA ASN A 105 -3.10 0.44 27.14
C ASN A 105 -2.63 0.65 28.59
N ASN A 106 -3.56 0.53 29.52
CA ASN A 106 -3.31 0.56 30.96
C ASN A 106 -4.29 -0.40 31.68
N SER A 107 -4.13 -0.58 32.99
CA SER A 107 -4.94 -1.50 33.81
C SER A 107 -6.45 -1.25 33.67
N ASN A 108 -6.88 0.02 33.67
CA ASN A 108 -8.28 0.40 33.52
C ASN A 108 -8.83 0.11 32.11
N GLY A 109 -8.03 0.33 31.07
CA GLY A 109 -8.40 -0.01 29.70
C GLY A 109 -8.52 -1.51 29.46
N HIS A 110 -7.63 -2.30 30.06
CA HIS A 110 -7.71 -3.77 30.05
C HIS A 110 -8.98 -4.24 30.78
N GLN A 111 -9.28 -3.68 31.95
CA GLN A 111 -10.50 -4.01 32.70
C GLN A 111 -11.79 -3.71 31.90
N LEU A 112 -11.83 -2.62 31.12
CA LEU A 112 -12.98 -2.36 30.23
C LEU A 112 -13.08 -3.40 29.11
N LYS A 113 -11.96 -3.78 28.49
CA LYS A 113 -11.94 -4.82 27.44
C LYS A 113 -12.35 -6.18 27.98
N ASP A 114 -11.90 -6.55 29.17
CA ASP A 114 -12.33 -7.76 29.88
C ASP A 114 -13.84 -7.75 30.16
N LEU A 115 -14.40 -6.60 30.54
CA LEU A 115 -15.83 -6.47 30.76
C LEU A 115 -16.63 -6.60 29.45
N ILE A 116 -16.16 -5.99 28.36
CA ILE A 116 -16.77 -6.13 27.03
C ILE A 116 -16.75 -7.61 26.58
N LEU A 117 -15.63 -8.29 26.83
CA LEU A 117 -15.47 -9.72 26.57
C LEU A 117 -16.46 -10.55 27.41
N GLN A 118 -16.53 -10.30 28.72
CA GLN A 118 -17.44 -10.97 29.66
C GLN A 118 -18.92 -10.76 29.28
N LYS A 119 -19.28 -9.58 28.76
CA LYS A 119 -20.65 -9.26 28.35
C LYS A 119 -21.05 -9.88 27.01
N GLY A 120 -20.15 -10.60 26.34
CA GLY A 120 -20.42 -11.40 25.14
C GLY A 120 -20.47 -10.59 23.85
N ILE A 121 -20.01 -9.33 23.85
CA ILE A 121 -20.03 -8.47 22.65
C ILE A 121 -19.07 -9.01 21.59
N THR A 122 -17.84 -9.36 22.01
CA THR A 122 -16.84 -9.97 21.12
C THR A 122 -17.36 -11.28 20.55
N GLN A 123 -18.01 -12.11 21.37
CA GLN A 123 -18.59 -13.39 20.93
C GLN A 123 -19.72 -13.17 19.92
N SER A 124 -20.63 -12.22 20.15
CA SER A 124 -21.71 -11.86 19.21
C SER A 124 -21.17 -11.50 17.82
N ALA A 125 -20.07 -10.73 17.78
CA ALA A 125 -19.40 -10.36 16.53
C ALA A 125 -18.79 -11.57 15.80
N LEU A 126 -18.17 -12.50 16.54
CA LEU A 126 -17.60 -13.72 15.97
C LEU A 126 -18.69 -14.69 15.49
N ASP A 127 -19.78 -14.83 16.25
CA ASP A 127 -20.92 -15.68 15.90
C ASP A 127 -21.61 -15.18 14.62
N TYR A 128 -21.77 -13.86 14.49
CA TYR A 128 -22.28 -13.25 13.26
C TYR A 128 -21.40 -13.59 12.06
N MET A 129 -20.07 -13.42 12.17
CA MET A 129 -19.15 -13.76 11.09
C MET A 129 -19.25 -15.24 10.73
N LYS A 130 -19.27 -16.12 11.73
CA LYS A 130 -19.40 -17.57 11.54
C LYS A 130 -20.71 -17.97 10.86
N LYS A 131 -21.80 -17.26 11.15
CA LYS A 131 -23.14 -17.51 10.58
C LYS A 131 -23.24 -17.11 9.11
N HIS A 132 -22.64 -15.98 8.72
CA HIS A 132 -22.89 -15.36 7.42
C HIS A 132 -21.78 -15.49 6.39
N ILE A 133 -20.54 -15.79 6.81
CA ILE A 133 -19.43 -15.98 5.87
C ILE A 133 -19.73 -17.16 4.93
N PRO A 134 -19.70 -16.96 3.60
CA PRO A 134 -19.99 -18.02 2.65
C PRO A 134 -18.94 -19.14 2.68
N ASN A 135 -19.39 -20.38 2.48
CA ASN A 135 -18.51 -21.54 2.30
C ASN A 135 -17.96 -21.70 0.87
N ALA A 136 -18.34 -20.81 -0.05
CA ALA A 136 -17.92 -20.87 -1.45
C ALA A 136 -16.41 -20.59 -1.58
N LYS A 137 -15.69 -21.46 -2.30
CA LYS A 137 -14.25 -21.30 -2.55
C LYS A 137 -13.92 -20.14 -3.50
N ASN A 138 -14.81 -19.85 -4.45
CA ASN A 138 -14.67 -18.71 -5.34
C ASN A 138 -15.17 -17.44 -4.64
N LEU A 139 -14.25 -16.53 -4.32
CA LEU A 139 -14.53 -15.28 -3.63
C LEU A 139 -15.31 -14.28 -4.50
N ASP A 140 -15.34 -14.47 -5.82
CA ASP A 140 -16.05 -13.60 -6.77
C ASP A 140 -17.54 -13.99 -6.96
N ALA A 141 -17.99 -15.07 -6.33
CA ALA A 141 -19.36 -15.54 -6.45
C ALA A 141 -20.36 -14.51 -5.89
N ASP A 142 -21.57 -14.44 -6.46
CA ASP A 142 -22.61 -13.48 -6.03
C ASP A 142 -22.98 -13.62 -4.54
N VAL A 143 -22.80 -14.81 -3.97
CA VAL A 143 -23.01 -15.08 -2.54
C VAL A 143 -22.02 -14.27 -1.67
N TRP A 144 -20.77 -14.11 -2.13
CA TRP A 144 -19.78 -13.25 -1.48
C TRP A 144 -20.14 -11.78 -1.62
N LYS A 145 -20.52 -11.32 -2.82
CA LYS A 145 -20.97 -9.92 -3.01
C LYS A 145 -22.12 -9.55 -2.08
N LYS A 146 -23.11 -10.45 -1.93
CA LYS A 146 -24.23 -10.27 -0.99
C LYS A 146 -23.79 -10.24 0.48
N PHE A 147 -22.77 -11.00 0.85
CA PHE A 147 -22.22 -10.96 2.21
C PHE A 147 -21.41 -9.67 2.45
N LEU A 148 -20.58 -9.26 1.49
CA LEU A 148 -19.72 -8.09 1.59
C LEU A 148 -20.51 -6.77 1.63
N SER A 149 -21.73 -6.75 1.07
CA SER A 149 -22.63 -5.59 1.13
C SER A 149 -23.46 -5.48 2.42
N ARG A 150 -23.25 -6.38 3.40
CA ARG A 150 -23.99 -6.35 4.68
C ARG A 150 -23.60 -5.15 5.55
N PRO A 151 -24.55 -4.27 5.94
CA PRO A 151 -24.28 -3.03 6.68
C PRO A 151 -23.50 -3.18 8.00
N ALA A 152 -23.67 -4.28 8.73
CA ALA A 152 -23.01 -4.51 10.01
C ALA A 152 -21.53 -4.89 9.87
N LEU A 153 -21.12 -5.46 8.74
CA LEU A 153 -19.80 -6.08 8.56
C LEU A 153 -18.62 -5.10 8.77
N PRO A 154 -18.62 -3.88 8.20
CA PRO A 154 -17.56 -2.90 8.47
C PRO A 154 -17.41 -2.56 9.96
N PHE A 155 -18.53 -2.47 10.70
CA PHE A 155 -18.52 -2.16 12.13
C PHE A 155 -17.94 -3.30 12.94
N ILE A 156 -18.29 -4.55 12.61
CA ILE A 156 -17.75 -5.74 13.27
C ILE A 156 -16.23 -5.79 13.16
N LEU A 157 -15.67 -5.60 11.97
CA LEU A 157 -14.22 -5.66 11.77
C LEU A 157 -13.51 -4.52 12.51
N ARG A 158 -14.06 -3.30 12.49
CA ARG A 158 -13.52 -2.15 13.23
C ARG A 158 -13.59 -2.35 14.75
N LEU A 159 -14.71 -2.89 15.25
CA LEU A 159 -14.92 -3.16 16.67
C LEU A 159 -13.94 -4.22 17.17
N LEU A 160 -13.87 -5.36 16.48
CA LEU A 160 -12.96 -6.44 16.82
C LEU A 160 -11.50 -5.97 16.81
N ARG A 161 -11.11 -5.14 15.85
CA ARG A 161 -9.76 -4.55 15.79
C ARG A 161 -9.46 -3.75 17.05
N GLY A 162 -10.32 -2.79 17.40
CA GLY A 162 -10.12 -1.94 18.58
C GLY A 162 -10.04 -2.74 19.89
N LEU A 163 -10.87 -3.79 20.00
CA LEU A 163 -10.85 -4.68 21.16
C LEU A 163 -9.64 -5.61 21.20
N ALA A 164 -9.09 -5.99 20.04
CA ALA A 164 -7.94 -6.90 19.93
C ALA A 164 -6.60 -6.19 20.17
N THR A 165 -6.44 -4.94 19.73
CA THR A 165 -5.19 -4.20 19.89
C THR A 165 -4.73 -4.19 21.35
N GLN A 166 -3.53 -4.71 21.62
CA GLN A 166 -2.89 -4.75 22.94
C GLN A 166 -3.74 -5.42 24.03
N HIS A 167 -4.55 -6.44 23.66
CA HIS A 167 -5.39 -7.17 24.61
C HIS A 167 -5.36 -8.68 24.37
N PRO A 168 -4.47 -9.42 25.06
CA PRO A 168 -4.27 -10.86 24.87
C PRO A 168 -5.54 -11.72 24.97
N PRO A 169 -6.46 -11.53 25.95
CA PRO A 169 -7.67 -12.35 26.04
C PRO A 169 -8.57 -12.25 24.80
N THR A 170 -8.72 -11.05 24.23
CA THR A 170 -9.48 -10.85 22.99
C THR A 170 -8.76 -11.46 21.80
N GLN A 171 -7.43 -11.30 21.72
CA GLN A 171 -6.61 -11.86 20.64
C GLN A 171 -6.73 -13.39 20.60
N VAL A 172 -6.65 -14.05 21.75
CA VAL A 172 -6.80 -15.51 21.88
C VAL A 172 -8.20 -15.97 21.47
N LEU A 173 -9.26 -15.26 21.93
CA LEU A 173 -10.63 -15.63 21.57
C LEU A 173 -10.85 -15.58 20.06
N ILE A 174 -10.45 -14.48 19.40
CA ILE A 174 -10.58 -14.33 17.95
C ILE A 174 -9.68 -15.35 17.22
N GLY A 175 -8.47 -15.57 17.74
CA GLY A 175 -7.47 -16.49 17.21
C GLY A 175 -7.80 -17.98 17.37
N THR A 176 -8.89 -18.33 18.03
CA THR A 176 -9.31 -19.74 18.20
C THR A 176 -9.80 -20.31 16.88
N ASP A 177 -10.84 -19.71 16.28
CA ASP A 177 -11.53 -20.26 15.09
C ASP A 177 -11.77 -19.24 13.96
N SER A 178 -11.40 -17.97 14.11
CA SER A 178 -11.76 -16.94 13.12
C SER A 178 -10.67 -16.59 12.12
N ILE A 179 -9.43 -17.06 12.32
CA ILE A 179 -8.26 -16.69 11.49
C ILE A 179 -8.47 -17.03 10.01
N THR A 180 -8.91 -18.25 9.70
CA THR A 180 -9.16 -18.67 8.32
C THR A 180 -10.23 -17.82 7.64
N ASN A 181 -11.27 -17.45 8.38
CA ASN A 181 -12.36 -16.63 7.86
C ASN A 181 -11.93 -15.18 7.63
N LEU A 182 -11.17 -14.60 8.56
CA LEU A 182 -10.59 -13.27 8.41
C LEU A 182 -9.59 -13.22 7.26
N HIS A 183 -8.77 -14.26 7.08
CA HIS A 183 -7.82 -14.35 5.97
C HIS A 183 -8.51 -14.50 4.59
N LYS A 184 -9.70 -15.10 4.53
CA LYS A 184 -10.52 -15.06 3.31
C LYS A 184 -11.01 -13.64 3.01
N LEU A 185 -11.46 -12.92 4.04
CA LEU A 185 -11.90 -11.53 3.89
C LEU A 185 -10.77 -10.60 3.47
N GLU A 186 -9.55 -10.81 3.98
CA GLU A 186 -8.35 -10.09 3.55
C GLU A 186 -8.11 -10.16 2.03
N GLN A 187 -8.58 -11.22 1.37
CA GLN A 187 -8.37 -11.45 -0.07
C GLN A 187 -9.48 -10.89 -0.96
N VAL A 188 -10.55 -10.32 -0.40
CA VAL A 188 -11.68 -9.81 -1.20
C VAL A 188 -11.51 -8.33 -1.53
N SER A 189 -11.91 -7.95 -2.76
CA SER A 189 -12.09 -6.55 -3.14
C SER A 189 -13.55 -6.14 -2.94
N SER A 190 -13.79 -4.98 -2.35
CA SER A 190 -15.13 -4.45 -2.06
C SER A 190 -15.12 -2.93 -1.95
N ASP A 191 -16.19 -2.27 -2.39
CA ASP A 191 -16.35 -0.81 -2.34
C ASP A 191 -16.23 -0.22 -0.91
N GLU A 192 -16.65 -0.99 0.11
CA GLU A 192 -16.59 -0.60 1.52
C GLU A 192 -15.23 -0.91 2.20
N GLY A 193 -14.23 -1.36 1.44
CA GLY A 193 -12.87 -1.63 1.95
C GLY A 193 -12.78 -2.79 2.95
N ILE A 194 -13.63 -3.81 2.84
CA ILE A 194 -13.68 -4.97 3.74
C ILE A 194 -12.33 -5.70 3.83
N GLY A 195 -11.64 -5.90 2.71
CA GLY A 195 -10.32 -6.54 2.69
C GLY A 195 -9.31 -5.82 3.58
N THR A 196 -9.23 -4.49 3.45
CA THR A 196 -8.40 -3.63 4.29
C THR A 196 -8.80 -3.67 5.77
N LEU A 197 -10.09 -3.72 6.08
CA LEU A 197 -10.56 -3.83 7.47
C LEU A 197 -10.17 -5.18 8.09
N ALA A 198 -10.27 -6.27 7.32
CA ALA A 198 -9.87 -7.60 7.75
C ALA A 198 -8.35 -7.72 7.93
N GLU A 199 -7.54 -7.16 7.02
CA GLU A 199 -6.09 -7.07 7.16
C GLU A 199 -5.70 -6.32 8.44
N ASN A 200 -6.28 -5.14 8.68
CA ASN A 200 -6.01 -4.35 9.88
C ASN A 200 -6.34 -5.09 11.19
N LEU A 201 -7.40 -5.91 11.19
CA LEU A 201 -7.73 -6.77 12.32
C LEU A 201 -6.70 -7.89 12.47
N LEU A 202 -6.33 -8.57 11.39
CA LEU A 202 -5.28 -9.60 11.43
C LEU A 202 -3.97 -9.04 11.97
N GLU A 203 -3.53 -7.86 11.54
CA GLU A 203 -2.31 -7.23 12.06
C GLU A 203 -2.39 -6.91 13.56
N ALA A 204 -3.55 -6.46 14.07
CA ALA A 204 -3.74 -6.27 15.53
C ALA A 204 -3.68 -7.58 16.33
N LEU A 205 -4.03 -8.72 15.71
CA LEU A 205 -3.95 -10.04 16.33
C LEU A 205 -2.52 -10.60 16.37
N ARG A 206 -1.61 -10.12 15.52
CA ARG A 206 -0.22 -10.61 15.43
C ARG A 206 0.63 -10.26 16.65
N GLU A 207 0.19 -9.33 17.49
CA GLU A 207 0.86 -9.03 18.75
C GLU A 207 0.88 -10.25 19.70
N HIS A 208 -0.04 -11.21 19.55
CA HIS A 208 -0.02 -12.48 20.28
C HIS A 208 0.73 -13.56 19.49
N SER A 209 1.78 -14.15 20.07
CA SER A 209 2.68 -15.12 19.42
C SER A 209 1.95 -16.29 18.76
N ASP A 210 1.05 -16.96 19.49
CA ASP A 210 0.38 -18.17 18.98
C ASP A 210 -0.63 -17.86 17.88
N VAL A 211 -1.27 -16.70 17.96
CA VAL A 211 -2.23 -16.24 16.95
C VAL A 211 -1.47 -15.82 15.69
N ASN A 212 -0.32 -15.15 15.84
CA ASN A 212 0.56 -14.83 14.72
C ASN A 212 1.01 -16.08 13.95
N LEU A 213 1.39 -17.16 14.64
CA LEU A 213 1.74 -18.43 14.00
C LEU A 213 0.59 -19.02 13.17
N LYS A 214 -0.64 -18.94 13.66
CA LYS A 214 -1.84 -19.38 12.91
C LYS A 214 -2.11 -18.51 11.68
N ILE A 215 -1.93 -17.19 11.80
CA ILE A 215 -2.08 -16.25 10.68
C ILE A 215 -1.04 -16.54 9.60
N ASP A 216 0.23 -16.71 9.98
CA ASP A 216 1.31 -17.05 9.05
C ASP A 216 1.10 -18.43 8.41
N ALA A 217 0.54 -19.40 9.14
CA ALA A 217 0.15 -20.69 8.57
C ALA A 217 -0.97 -20.54 7.51
N ALA A 218 -2.04 -19.81 7.81
CA ALA A 218 -3.14 -19.57 6.86
C ALA A 218 -2.65 -18.84 5.60
N ARG A 219 -1.83 -17.78 5.74
CA ARG A 219 -1.23 -17.06 4.60
C ARG A 219 -0.26 -17.96 3.80
N ARG A 220 0.48 -18.87 4.44
CA ARG A 220 1.32 -19.88 3.75
C ARG A 220 0.50 -20.89 2.97
N GLU A 221 -0.57 -21.42 3.55
CA GLU A 221 -1.46 -22.40 2.89
C GLU A 221 -2.09 -21.80 1.62
N THR A 222 -2.63 -20.58 1.71
CA THR A 222 -3.16 -19.85 0.55
C THR A 222 -2.10 -19.66 -0.55
N ARG A 223 -0.86 -19.30 -0.18
CA ARG A 223 0.26 -19.15 -1.13
C ARG A 223 0.58 -20.48 -1.82
N ALA A 224 0.64 -21.59 -1.08
CA ALA A 224 0.91 -22.90 -1.63
C ALA A 224 -0.21 -23.36 -2.60
N GLU A 225 -1.47 -23.10 -2.26
CA GLU A 225 -2.61 -23.47 -3.10
C GLU A 225 -2.71 -22.61 -4.37
N LYS A 226 -2.44 -21.29 -4.27
CA LYS A 226 -2.30 -20.42 -5.45
C LYS A 226 -1.15 -20.87 -6.36
N LYS A 227 0.02 -21.21 -5.79
CA LYS A 227 1.17 -21.77 -6.53
C LYS A 227 0.77 -23.04 -7.28
N ARG A 228 0.04 -23.96 -6.63
CA ARG A 228 -0.47 -25.19 -7.26
C ARG A 228 -1.44 -24.92 -8.42
N MET A 229 -2.37 -23.99 -8.24
CA MET A 229 -3.32 -23.60 -9.30
C MET A 229 -2.63 -22.91 -10.47
N ALA A 230 -1.69 -22.00 -10.22
CA ALA A 230 -0.90 -21.34 -11.26
C ALA A 230 -0.07 -22.34 -12.06
N MET A 231 0.57 -23.31 -11.40
CA MET A 231 1.29 -24.41 -12.06
C MET A 231 0.37 -25.28 -12.93
N ALA A 232 -0.84 -25.61 -12.44
CA ALA A 232 -1.82 -26.36 -13.21
C ALA A 232 -2.35 -25.57 -14.43
N MET A 233 -2.56 -24.26 -14.28
CA MET A 233 -2.94 -23.37 -15.39
C MET A 233 -1.81 -23.21 -16.40
N ARG A 234 -0.54 -23.13 -15.95
CA ARG A 234 0.65 -23.09 -16.82
C ARG A 234 0.80 -24.39 -17.61
N GLN A 235 0.64 -25.56 -16.97
CA GLN A 235 0.60 -26.85 -17.68
C GLN A 235 -0.55 -26.93 -18.70
N LYS A 236 -1.74 -26.43 -18.34
CA LYS A 236 -2.90 -26.41 -19.25
C LYS A 236 -2.70 -25.43 -20.42
N ALA A 237 -2.14 -24.24 -20.18
CA ALA A 237 -1.83 -23.25 -21.20
C ALA A 237 -0.73 -23.73 -22.16
N LEU A 238 0.30 -24.42 -21.64
CA LEU A 238 1.32 -25.09 -22.45
C LEU A 238 0.74 -26.22 -23.33
N GLY A 239 -0.32 -26.90 -22.86
CA GLY A 239 -1.07 -27.87 -23.67
C GLY A 239 -2.05 -27.26 -24.69
N THR A 240 -2.49 -26.01 -24.49
CA THR A 240 -3.50 -25.33 -25.32
C THR A 240 -2.89 -24.46 -26.43
N LEU A 241 -1.55 -24.43 -26.56
CA LEU A 241 -0.86 -23.91 -27.74
C LEU A 241 -1.00 -24.83 -28.99
N GLY A 242 -1.73 -25.94 -28.88
CA GLY A 242 -2.27 -26.71 -30.00
C GLY A 242 -3.67 -26.23 -30.38
N MET A 243 -3.77 -25.38 -31.41
CA MET A 243 -5.03 -24.89 -31.99
C MET A 243 -5.97 -26.01 -32.42
N THR A 244 -7.29 -25.83 -32.25
CA THR A 244 -8.27 -26.43 -33.16
C THR A 244 -9.51 -25.55 -33.38
N THR A 245 -9.85 -25.40 -34.65
CA THR A 245 -11.10 -24.91 -35.22
C THR A 245 -12.19 -26.00 -35.16
N ASN A 246 -13.46 -25.61 -35.25
CA ASN A 246 -14.53 -26.58 -35.53
C ASN A 246 -14.59 -26.92 -37.03
N GLU A 247 -15.30 -27.99 -37.38
CA GLU A 247 -15.38 -28.61 -38.71
C GLU A 247 -15.99 -27.73 -39.83
N LYS A 248 -16.28 -26.45 -39.56
CA LYS A 248 -16.69 -25.48 -40.59
C LYS A 248 -15.90 -24.17 -40.59
N GLY A 249 -14.82 -24.06 -39.81
CA GLY A 249 -13.86 -22.95 -39.93
C GLY A 249 -14.42 -21.54 -39.71
N GLN A 250 -15.53 -21.39 -38.99
CA GLN A 250 -16.18 -20.10 -38.74
C GLN A 250 -16.03 -19.66 -37.28
N VAL A 251 -15.55 -18.43 -37.09
CA VAL A 251 -15.71 -17.64 -35.87
C VAL A 251 -16.91 -16.72 -36.09
N VAL A 252 -17.98 -16.84 -35.30
CA VAL A 252 -19.16 -15.99 -35.44
C VAL A 252 -19.58 -15.43 -34.09
N THR A 253 -19.69 -14.11 -34.03
CA THR A 253 -20.36 -13.35 -32.96
C THR A 253 -21.54 -12.58 -33.54
N LYS A 254 -22.71 -12.67 -32.88
CA LYS A 254 -23.85 -11.75 -32.98
C LYS A 254 -24.13 -11.29 -31.53
N THR A 255 -24.45 -10.05 -31.17
CA THR A 255 -25.30 -9.04 -31.82
C THR A 255 -25.01 -7.66 -31.20
N SER A 256 -25.12 -6.57 -31.97
CA SER A 256 -25.19 -5.18 -31.47
C SER A 256 -26.65 -4.78 -31.22
N LEU A 257 -26.89 -3.84 -30.29
CA LEU A 257 -27.98 -2.82 -30.24
C LEU A 257 -28.35 -2.33 -28.82
N LEU A 258 -27.76 -2.88 -27.74
CA LEU A 258 -27.95 -2.35 -26.37
C LEU A 258 -26.83 -1.39 -25.89
N LYS A 259 -25.72 -1.29 -26.63
CA LYS A 259 -24.56 -0.44 -26.30
C LYS A 259 -24.75 1.08 -26.50
N GLN A 260 -25.90 1.53 -27.00
CA GLN A 260 -26.16 2.96 -27.27
C GLN A 260 -27.09 3.62 -26.24
N MET A 261 -27.53 2.89 -25.21
CA MET A 261 -28.30 3.46 -24.08
C MET A 261 -27.67 3.21 -22.70
N GLU A 262 -26.43 2.67 -22.67
CA GLU A 262 -25.58 2.53 -21.47
C GLU A 262 -24.48 3.61 -21.38
N GLU A 263 -24.57 4.68 -22.17
CA GLU A 263 -23.78 5.90 -21.95
C GLU A 263 -24.40 6.78 -20.84
N LEU A 264 -24.71 6.19 -19.69
CA LEU A 264 -24.47 6.89 -18.42
C LEU A 264 -22.95 6.88 -18.30
N ILE A 265 -22.35 7.95 -18.80
CA ILE A 265 -20.93 8.06 -19.13
C ILE A 265 -20.05 7.60 -17.96
N GLU A 266 -19.60 6.34 -17.99
CA GLU A 266 -18.40 5.95 -17.26
C GLU A 266 -17.25 6.77 -17.82
N GLU A 267 -16.52 7.43 -16.93
CA GLU A 267 -15.32 8.13 -17.31
C GLU A 267 -14.13 7.16 -17.25
N PRO A 268 -13.56 6.78 -18.41
CA PRO A 268 -12.43 5.88 -18.44
C PRO A 268 -11.17 6.60 -17.92
N GLY A 269 -10.32 5.86 -17.18
CA GLY A 269 -9.03 6.36 -16.71
C GLY A 269 -9.08 7.06 -15.35
N LEU A 270 -8.18 8.02 -15.15
CA LEU A 270 -8.03 8.70 -13.86
C LEU A 270 -9.16 9.72 -13.63
N THR A 271 -9.84 9.62 -12.48
CA THR A 271 -10.94 10.52 -12.11
C THR A 271 -10.68 11.23 -10.78
N CYS A 272 -11.07 12.50 -10.69
CA CYS A 272 -10.95 13.30 -9.49
C CYS A 272 -11.86 12.77 -8.37
N CYS A 273 -11.32 12.54 -7.17
CA CYS A 273 -12.08 12.03 -6.03
C CYS A 273 -13.17 13.00 -5.52
N ILE A 274 -13.10 14.29 -5.90
CA ILE A 274 -14.05 15.33 -5.48
C ILE A 274 -15.20 15.47 -6.48
N CYS A 275 -14.91 15.79 -7.75
CA CYS A 275 -15.94 16.06 -8.75
C CYS A 275 -16.32 14.82 -9.57
N ARG A 276 -15.59 13.71 -9.42
CA ARG A 276 -15.75 12.47 -10.20
C ARG A 276 -15.58 12.66 -11.71
N GLU A 277 -14.92 13.77 -12.09
CA GLU A 277 -14.54 14.07 -13.46
C GLU A 277 -13.02 13.87 -13.66
N GLY A 278 -12.59 13.51 -14.86
CA GLY A 278 -11.23 13.27 -15.34
C GLY A 278 -11.02 13.91 -16.72
N TYR A 279 -10.12 13.36 -17.55
CA TYR A 279 -9.75 14.01 -18.81
C TYR A 279 -10.83 14.00 -19.89
N LYS A 280 -11.89 13.18 -19.77
CA LYS A 280 -12.99 13.18 -20.75
C LYS A 280 -13.82 14.46 -20.62
N PHE A 281 -14.11 14.88 -19.38
CA PHE A 281 -14.89 16.08 -19.11
C PHE A 281 -14.04 17.32 -18.82
N GLN A 282 -12.81 17.13 -18.31
CA GLN A 282 -11.88 18.20 -17.95
C GLN A 282 -10.51 18.01 -18.66
N PRO A 283 -10.47 17.98 -20.01
CA PRO A 283 -9.28 17.58 -20.78
C PRO A 283 -8.04 18.45 -20.55
N THR A 284 -8.23 19.71 -20.16
CA THR A 284 -7.14 20.68 -19.98
C THR A 284 -6.71 20.86 -18.53
N LYS A 285 -7.44 20.28 -17.55
CA LYS A 285 -7.14 20.44 -16.12
C LYS A 285 -6.05 19.47 -15.68
N VAL A 286 -5.13 19.95 -14.85
CA VAL A 286 -4.08 19.11 -14.27
C VAL A 286 -4.69 18.25 -13.16
N LEU A 287 -4.59 16.93 -13.28
CA LEU A 287 -4.83 15.99 -12.20
C LEU A 287 -3.57 15.89 -11.33
N GLY A 288 -3.75 15.55 -10.07
CA GLY A 288 -2.68 15.29 -9.12
C GLY A 288 -2.96 14.02 -8.32
N ILE A 289 -1.92 13.26 -8.05
CA ILE A 289 -1.94 12.08 -7.16
C ILE A 289 -1.54 12.56 -5.77
N TYR A 290 -2.36 12.31 -4.75
CA TYR A 290 -1.96 12.59 -3.38
C TYR A 290 -0.77 11.72 -2.99
N THR A 291 0.31 12.33 -2.53
CA THR A 291 1.53 11.62 -2.10
C THR A 291 1.84 11.92 -0.64
N PHE A 292 2.53 10.98 -0.01
CA PHE A 292 3.21 11.21 1.26
C PHE A 292 4.69 10.92 1.07
N THR A 293 5.50 11.94 1.30
CA THR A 293 6.94 11.88 1.12
C THR A 293 7.65 12.17 2.43
N LYS A 294 8.70 11.40 2.73
CA LYS A 294 9.53 11.61 3.92
C LYS A 294 11.01 11.60 3.58
N ARG A 295 11.79 12.31 4.40
CA ARG A 295 13.25 12.31 4.29
C ARG A 295 13.82 10.95 4.70
N VAL A 296 14.74 10.43 3.90
CA VAL A 296 15.46 9.16 4.18
C VAL A 296 16.90 9.21 3.69
N ALA A 297 17.73 8.29 4.18
CA ALA A 297 19.05 8.02 3.59
C ALA A 297 18.87 7.38 2.20
N LEU A 298 19.72 7.77 1.25
CA LEU A 298 19.67 7.23 -0.11
C LEU A 298 20.27 5.83 -0.20
N GLU A 299 21.25 5.51 0.64
CA GLU A 299 21.92 4.21 0.69
C GLU A 299 22.45 3.95 2.09
N ASP A 300 21.89 2.96 2.78
CA ASP A 300 22.24 2.62 4.16
C ASP A 300 23.66 2.06 4.24
N PHE A 301 24.15 1.41 3.18
CA PHE A 301 25.48 0.83 3.11
C PHE A 301 26.56 1.82 2.61
N GLU A 302 26.22 3.12 2.41
CA GLU A 302 27.18 4.11 1.88
C GLU A 302 28.44 4.20 2.77
N ASN A 303 29.64 4.18 2.18
CA ASN A 303 30.90 4.29 2.93
C ASN A 303 31.23 5.72 3.42
N LYS A 304 30.23 6.44 3.94
CA LYS A 304 30.39 7.77 4.54
C LYS A 304 29.70 7.82 5.90
N PRO A 305 30.31 8.49 6.91
CA PRO A 305 29.73 8.60 8.24
C PRO A 305 28.41 9.38 8.23
N ARG A 306 28.29 10.37 7.35
CA ARG A 306 27.05 11.11 7.10
C ARG A 306 26.47 10.67 5.77
N LYS A 307 25.40 9.88 5.82
CA LYS A 307 24.71 9.35 4.65
C LYS A 307 24.06 10.47 3.85
N GLN A 308 24.19 10.40 2.52
CA GLN A 308 23.46 11.29 1.62
C GLN A 308 21.97 11.13 1.83
N GLN A 309 21.27 12.26 1.94
CA GLN A 309 19.85 12.32 2.25
C GLN A 309 19.07 12.58 0.96
N GLY A 310 17.95 11.90 0.79
CA GLY A 310 16.97 12.19 -0.24
C GLY A 310 15.58 12.06 0.35
N TYR A 311 14.68 11.42 -0.40
CA TYR A 311 13.31 11.19 0.03
C TYR A 311 12.74 9.88 -0.51
N SER A 312 11.70 9.40 0.16
CA SER A 312 10.90 8.25 -0.26
C SER A 312 9.43 8.63 -0.23
N THR A 313 8.73 8.35 -1.33
CA THR A 313 7.33 8.69 -1.56
C THR A 313 6.47 7.44 -1.62
N VAL A 314 5.30 7.50 -0.98
CA VAL A 314 4.23 6.51 -1.07
C VAL A 314 2.90 7.19 -1.34
N SER A 315 1.88 6.44 -1.73
CA SER A 315 0.56 6.99 -2.04
C SER A 315 -0.58 6.01 -1.73
N HIS A 316 -1.77 6.56 -1.43
CA HIS A 316 -3.04 5.81 -1.50
C HIS A 316 -3.61 5.75 -2.93
N PHE A 317 -2.99 6.47 -3.86
CA PHE A 317 -3.36 6.59 -5.26
C PHE A 317 -4.74 7.22 -5.50
N ASN A 318 -5.16 8.14 -4.62
CA ASN A 318 -6.30 8.99 -4.91
C ASN A 318 -5.88 10.15 -5.81
N ILE A 319 -6.70 10.37 -6.84
CA ILE A 319 -6.49 11.41 -7.84
C ILE A 319 -7.42 12.59 -7.54
N VAL A 320 -6.96 13.81 -7.78
CA VAL A 320 -7.75 15.03 -7.62
C VAL A 320 -7.34 16.06 -8.66
N HIS A 321 -8.26 16.86 -9.20
CA HIS A 321 -7.86 18.06 -9.94
C HIS A 321 -7.16 19.05 -9.00
N TYR A 322 -6.07 19.68 -9.43
CA TYR A 322 -5.43 20.74 -8.64
C TYR A 322 -6.42 21.84 -8.24
N ASP A 323 -7.32 22.23 -9.15
CA ASP A 323 -8.34 23.24 -8.87
C ASP A 323 -9.34 22.78 -7.80
N CYS A 324 -9.79 21.51 -7.86
CA CYS A 324 -10.70 20.95 -6.87
C CYS A 324 -10.04 20.85 -5.49
N HIS A 325 -8.77 20.46 -5.43
CA HIS A 325 -7.98 20.45 -4.21
C HIS A 325 -7.86 21.86 -3.60
N LEU A 326 -7.45 22.85 -4.40
CA LEU A 326 -7.33 24.24 -3.93
C LEU A 326 -8.67 24.82 -3.46
N ALA A 327 -9.75 24.51 -4.16
CA ALA A 327 -11.10 24.92 -3.74
C ALA A 327 -11.49 24.28 -2.40
N ALA A 328 -11.24 22.98 -2.22
CA ALA A 328 -11.52 22.27 -0.98
C ALA A 328 -10.70 22.82 0.20
N VAL A 329 -9.41 23.09 0.00
CA VAL A 329 -8.53 23.67 1.03
C VAL A 329 -9.01 25.07 1.43
N ARG A 330 -9.38 25.92 0.46
CA ARG A 330 -9.93 27.27 0.73
C ARG A 330 -11.25 27.23 1.53
N LEU A 331 -12.09 26.23 1.28
CA LEU A 331 -13.36 26.05 2.00
C LEU A 331 -13.17 25.56 3.44
N ALA A 332 -12.08 24.85 3.74
CA ALA A 332 -11.82 24.25 5.05
C ALA A 332 -11.40 25.23 6.17
N ARG A 333 -11.20 26.53 5.84
CA ARG A 333 -10.93 27.70 6.72
C ARG A 333 -10.33 27.37 8.10
N GLY A 334 -9.03 27.62 8.26
CA GLY A 334 -8.34 27.53 9.56
C GLY A 334 -7.82 26.14 9.93
N ARG A 335 -7.87 25.18 8.99
CA ARG A 335 -7.16 23.90 9.08
C ARG A 335 -5.91 23.92 8.20
N GLU A 336 -4.90 23.17 8.60
CA GLU A 336 -3.74 22.88 7.74
C GLU A 336 -4.21 22.22 6.43
N GLU A 337 -3.55 22.57 5.32
CA GLU A 337 -3.87 22.08 3.96
C GLU A 337 -3.95 20.55 3.93
N TRP A 338 -2.93 19.91 4.50
CA TRP A 338 -2.74 18.47 4.47
C TRP A 338 -3.68 17.70 5.42
N ASP A 339 -4.10 18.31 6.53
CA ASP A 339 -5.14 17.75 7.41
C ASP A 339 -6.50 17.73 6.71
N SER A 340 -6.77 18.75 5.89
CA SER A 340 -8.00 18.84 5.10
C SER A 340 -7.95 17.89 3.91
N ALA A 341 -6.80 17.78 3.25
CA ALA A 341 -6.57 16.90 2.11
C ALA A 341 -6.70 15.42 2.48
N ALA A 342 -6.29 15.03 3.70
CA ALA A 342 -6.42 13.65 4.17
C ALA A 342 -7.86 13.12 4.10
N LEU A 343 -8.87 13.96 4.33
CA LEU A 343 -10.29 13.58 4.21
C LEU A 343 -10.68 13.19 2.78
N GLN A 344 -10.12 13.88 1.79
CA GLN A 344 -10.32 13.60 0.37
C GLN A 344 -9.43 12.44 -0.12
N ASN A 345 -8.39 12.12 0.65
CA ASN A 345 -7.47 11.03 0.41
C ASN A 345 -7.81 9.78 1.24
N ALA A 346 -9.10 9.46 1.39
CA ALA A 346 -9.58 8.28 2.14
C ALA A 346 -9.04 8.17 3.58
N ASN A 347 -8.93 9.30 4.28
CA ASN A 347 -8.32 9.42 5.61
C ASN A 347 -6.85 8.95 5.70
N THR A 348 -6.15 8.89 4.56
CA THR A 348 -4.73 8.59 4.49
C THR A 348 -3.93 9.90 4.50
N LYS A 349 -2.86 9.96 5.30
CA LYS A 349 -1.99 11.15 5.34
C LYS A 349 -1.35 11.40 3.98
N CYS A 350 -1.28 12.66 3.61
CA CYS A 350 -0.61 13.16 2.41
C CYS A 350 0.07 14.49 2.75
N ASN A 351 1.20 14.79 2.11
CA ASN A 351 1.94 16.03 2.27
C ASN A 351 2.50 16.54 0.93
N GLY A 352 1.94 16.03 -0.17
CA GLY A 352 2.29 16.40 -1.52
C GLY A 352 1.18 16.03 -2.50
N LEU A 353 1.25 16.66 -3.66
CA LEU A 353 0.37 16.41 -4.79
C LEU A 353 1.26 16.29 -6.03
N LEU A 354 1.42 15.09 -6.57
CA LEU A 354 2.24 14.79 -7.74
C LEU A 354 1.41 15.03 -9.01
N PRO A 355 1.78 15.94 -9.91
CA PRO A 355 0.97 16.25 -11.09
C PRO A 355 1.00 15.13 -12.13
N VAL A 356 -0.13 14.93 -12.78
CA VAL A 356 -0.27 14.05 -13.95
C VAL A 356 -0.42 14.92 -15.19
N TRP A 357 0.48 14.72 -16.15
CA TRP A 357 0.41 15.40 -17.43
C TRP A 357 -0.49 14.61 -18.38
N GLY A 358 -1.70 15.12 -18.60
CA GLY A 358 -2.66 14.52 -19.54
C GLY A 358 -2.44 14.92 -20.99
N PRO A 359 -3.19 14.32 -21.94
CA PRO A 359 -3.04 14.55 -23.37
C PRO A 359 -3.20 16.03 -23.76
N HIS A 360 -4.30 16.64 -23.32
CA HIS A 360 -4.69 18.01 -23.68
C HIS A 360 -4.34 19.04 -22.60
N VAL A 361 -3.63 18.62 -21.55
CA VAL A 361 -3.14 19.52 -20.50
C VAL A 361 -1.99 20.37 -21.07
N PRO A 362 -2.09 21.70 -21.03
CA PRO A 362 -0.99 22.57 -21.47
C PRO A 362 0.28 22.32 -20.65
N GLU A 363 1.44 22.24 -21.31
CA GLU A 363 2.72 22.03 -20.64
C GLU A 363 2.98 23.06 -19.54
N SER A 364 2.64 24.33 -19.79
CA SER A 364 2.80 25.41 -18.81
C SER A 364 1.99 25.17 -17.53
N ALA A 365 0.79 24.59 -17.64
CA ALA A 365 -0.04 24.24 -16.49
C ALA A 365 0.57 23.07 -15.70
N PHE A 366 1.03 22.03 -16.40
CA PHE A 366 1.73 20.90 -15.79
C PHE A 366 3.02 21.36 -15.08
N ALA A 367 3.88 22.13 -15.76
CA ALA A 367 5.13 22.65 -15.21
C ALA A 367 4.91 23.51 -13.97
N THR A 368 3.85 24.33 -13.95
CA THR A 368 3.46 25.12 -12.77
C THR A 368 3.08 24.22 -11.58
N CYS A 369 2.32 23.15 -11.85
CA CYS A 369 1.93 22.19 -10.82
C CYS A 369 3.13 21.35 -10.32
N LEU A 370 4.08 21.03 -11.20
CA LEU A 370 5.32 20.34 -10.85
C LEU A 370 6.24 21.22 -10.00
N ALA A 371 6.34 22.50 -10.32
CA ALA A 371 7.06 23.46 -9.48
C ALA A 371 6.45 23.52 -8.06
N ARG A 372 5.13 23.50 -7.95
CA ARG A 372 4.44 23.43 -6.65
C ARG A 372 4.70 22.10 -5.93
N HIS A 373 4.70 20.98 -6.65
CA HIS A 373 5.07 19.68 -6.09
C HIS A 373 6.49 19.71 -5.49
N ASN A 374 7.45 20.32 -6.19
CA ASN A 374 8.81 20.47 -5.70
C ASN A 374 8.89 21.32 -4.42
N THR A 375 8.04 22.35 -4.29
CA THR A 375 7.91 23.11 -3.03
C THR A 375 7.41 22.21 -1.90
N TYR A 376 6.39 21.38 -2.14
CA TYR A 376 5.92 20.42 -1.13
C TYR A 376 7.01 19.44 -0.70
N LEU A 377 7.77 18.89 -1.66
CA LEU A 377 8.93 18.04 -1.37
C LEU A 377 9.96 18.76 -0.50
N GLN A 378 10.27 20.02 -0.81
CA GLN A 378 11.21 20.82 -0.04
C GLN A 378 10.71 21.05 1.40
N GLU A 379 9.44 21.37 1.58
CA GLU A 379 8.82 21.61 2.89
C GLU A 379 8.81 20.35 3.77
N CYS A 380 8.41 19.20 3.22
CA CYS A 380 8.27 17.99 4.01
C CYS A 380 9.57 17.21 4.22
N THR A 381 10.60 17.43 3.40
CA THR A 381 11.88 16.68 3.49
C THR A 381 13.07 17.55 3.86
N GLY A 382 12.96 18.87 3.72
CA GLY A 382 14.08 19.81 3.84
C GLY A 382 15.08 19.75 2.68
N GLN A 383 14.78 19.01 1.60
CA GLN A 383 15.63 18.94 0.41
C GLN A 383 15.41 20.18 -0.46
N ARG A 384 16.43 21.04 -0.55
CA ARG A 384 16.33 22.36 -1.21
C ARG A 384 16.04 22.27 -2.70
N GLU A 385 16.57 21.25 -3.37
CA GLU A 385 16.47 21.09 -4.82
C GLU A 385 16.07 19.64 -5.16
N PRO A 386 14.77 19.35 -5.36
CA PRO A 386 14.32 18.06 -5.87
C PRO A 386 14.78 17.88 -7.33
N THR A 387 15.86 17.12 -7.53
CA THR A 387 16.39 16.83 -8.87
C THR A 387 15.79 15.54 -9.45
N TYR A 388 15.95 15.33 -10.77
CA TYR A 388 15.52 14.06 -11.36
C TYR A 388 16.32 12.86 -10.83
N GLN A 389 17.57 13.05 -10.41
CA GLN A 389 18.38 11.99 -9.76
C GLN A 389 17.76 11.58 -8.42
N LEU A 390 17.25 12.54 -7.65
CA LEU A 390 16.52 12.21 -6.41
C LEU A 390 15.22 11.46 -6.70
N ASN A 391 14.52 11.76 -7.80
CA ASN A 391 13.34 10.98 -8.23
C ASN A 391 13.71 9.56 -8.73
N ILE A 392 14.88 9.37 -9.33
CA ILE A 392 15.41 8.02 -9.64
C ILE A 392 15.68 7.26 -8.34
N HIS A 393 16.26 7.92 -7.33
CA HIS A 393 16.43 7.33 -6.02
C HIS A 393 15.10 7.04 -5.31
N ASP A 394 14.11 7.91 -5.44
CA ASP A 394 12.78 7.70 -4.87
C ASP A 394 12.14 6.43 -5.47
N THR A 395 12.20 6.30 -6.81
CA THR A 395 11.77 5.11 -7.53
C THR A 395 12.55 3.87 -7.07
N LYS A 396 13.87 3.97 -6.90
CA LYS A 396 14.72 2.90 -6.34
C LYS A 396 14.26 2.46 -4.96
N LEU A 397 14.00 3.40 -4.06
CA LEU A 397 13.56 3.12 -2.70
C LEU A 397 12.16 2.52 -2.66
N LEU A 398 11.27 2.95 -3.56
CA LEU A 398 9.95 2.36 -3.73
C LEU A 398 10.04 0.89 -4.19
N PHE A 399 10.88 0.59 -5.18
CA PHE A 399 11.11 -0.78 -5.65
C PHE A 399 11.77 -1.66 -4.57
N LEU A 400 12.72 -1.11 -3.81
CA LEU A 400 13.29 -1.80 -2.65
C LEU A 400 12.24 -2.10 -1.58
N ARG A 401 11.27 -1.21 -1.36
CA ARG A 401 10.15 -1.44 -0.44
C ARG A 401 9.28 -2.62 -0.89
N PHE A 402 8.99 -2.72 -2.19
CA PHE A 402 8.33 -3.91 -2.78
C PHE A 402 9.16 -5.18 -2.55
N ALA A 403 10.45 -5.14 -2.89
CA ALA A 403 11.34 -6.29 -2.86
C ALA A 403 11.68 -6.79 -1.44
N THR A 404 11.67 -5.90 -0.45
CA THR A 404 11.88 -6.22 0.97
C THR A 404 10.58 -6.45 1.73
N GLU A 405 9.45 -6.44 1.02
CA GLU A 405 8.11 -6.68 1.57
C GLU A 405 7.70 -5.73 2.71
N GLN A 406 8.33 -4.56 2.79
CA GLN A 406 8.03 -3.53 3.78
C GLN A 406 6.63 -2.94 3.56
N SER A 407 5.95 -2.57 4.66
CA SER A 407 4.63 -1.97 4.58
C SER A 407 4.70 -0.57 3.96
N PHE A 408 3.73 -0.24 3.10
CA PHE A 408 3.56 1.08 2.48
C PHE A 408 2.69 2.01 3.32
N SER A 409 1.91 1.47 4.27
CA SER A 409 0.92 2.19 5.06
C SER A 409 1.40 2.60 6.46
N VAL A 410 2.59 2.14 6.89
CA VAL A 410 3.13 2.39 8.25
C VAL A 410 3.12 3.88 8.61
N ASP A 411 3.54 4.74 7.69
CA ASP A 411 3.65 6.18 7.96
C ASP A 411 2.34 6.94 7.66
N THR A 412 1.55 6.44 6.71
CA THR A 412 0.41 7.15 6.10
C THR A 412 -0.95 6.74 6.67
N GLY A 413 -1.07 5.54 7.24
CA GLY A 413 -2.34 4.95 7.69
C GLY A 413 -3.18 4.32 6.58
N GLY A 414 -2.65 4.22 5.35
CA GLY A 414 -3.33 3.63 4.18
C GLY A 414 -2.46 3.64 2.92
N GLY A 415 -2.90 2.98 1.85
CA GLY A 415 -2.16 2.91 0.58
C GLY A 415 -1.18 1.74 0.54
N GLY A 416 -1.67 0.56 0.15
CA GLY A 416 -0.91 -0.68 0.09
C GLY A 416 -0.06 -0.84 -1.18
N ARG A 417 0.38 -2.07 -1.46
CA ARG A 417 1.11 -2.42 -2.69
C ARG A 417 0.35 -2.03 -3.95
N GLU A 418 -0.97 -2.21 -3.94
CA GLU A 418 -1.87 -1.83 -5.03
C GLU A 418 -1.80 -0.34 -5.34
N SER A 419 -2.02 0.53 -4.35
CA SER A 419 -1.89 1.97 -4.56
C SER A 419 -0.51 2.37 -5.09
N ASN A 420 0.55 1.75 -4.57
CA ASN A 420 1.92 2.15 -4.91
C ASN A 420 2.41 1.58 -6.25
N ILE A 421 1.84 0.49 -6.77
CA ILE A 421 2.19 0.02 -8.12
C ILE A 421 1.68 1.01 -9.18
N HIS A 422 0.50 1.60 -8.95
CA HIS A 422 -0.08 2.61 -9.83
C HIS A 422 0.67 3.94 -9.79
N LEU A 423 1.40 4.23 -8.70
CA LEU A 423 2.21 5.44 -8.57
C LEU A 423 3.45 5.43 -9.48
N ILE A 424 4.06 4.26 -9.70
CA ILE A 424 5.36 4.10 -10.40
C ILE A 424 5.41 4.81 -11.76
N PRO A 425 4.44 4.63 -12.68
CA PRO A 425 4.49 5.25 -14.00
C PRO A 425 4.55 6.79 -13.95
N TYR A 426 3.95 7.41 -12.93
CA TYR A 426 3.87 8.87 -12.82
C TYR A 426 5.12 9.49 -12.18
N ILE A 427 5.82 8.75 -11.30
CA ILE A 427 7.16 9.13 -10.86
C ILE A 427 8.14 9.03 -12.05
N ILE A 428 8.07 7.93 -12.82
CA ILE A 428 8.85 7.76 -14.05
C ILE A 428 8.58 8.93 -15.01
N HIS A 429 7.32 9.28 -15.24
CA HIS A 429 6.96 10.39 -16.13
C HIS A 429 7.56 11.72 -15.69
N THR A 430 7.63 11.98 -14.38
CA THR A 430 8.27 13.18 -13.83
C THR A 430 9.77 13.22 -14.13
N VAL A 431 10.48 12.09 -13.96
CA VAL A 431 11.90 11.98 -14.34
C VAL A 431 12.08 12.22 -15.83
N LEU A 432 11.25 11.59 -16.68
CA LEU A 432 11.33 11.73 -18.13
C LEU A 432 11.08 13.17 -18.59
N TYR A 433 10.10 13.86 -18.00
CA TYR A 433 9.83 15.27 -18.29
C TYR A 433 11.08 16.13 -18.07
N VAL A 434 11.72 15.98 -16.91
CA VAL A 434 12.94 16.75 -16.59
C VAL A 434 14.11 16.34 -17.49
N LEU A 435 14.32 15.04 -17.74
CA LEU A 435 15.38 14.56 -18.63
C LEU A 435 15.24 15.14 -20.05
N ASN A 436 14.03 15.11 -20.60
CA ASN A 436 13.75 15.58 -21.96
C ASN A 436 13.87 17.10 -22.06
N THR A 437 13.30 17.86 -21.11
CA THR A 437 13.34 19.33 -21.13
C THR A 437 14.73 19.89 -20.86
N THR A 438 15.53 19.23 -20.02
CA THR A 438 16.92 19.62 -19.73
C THR A 438 17.94 19.00 -20.69
N ARG A 439 17.49 18.16 -21.63
CA ARG A 439 18.33 17.42 -22.59
C ARG A 439 19.44 16.60 -21.91
N ALA A 440 19.13 16.03 -20.75
CA ALA A 440 20.08 15.26 -19.94
C ALA A 440 20.21 13.79 -20.38
N THR A 441 19.32 13.28 -21.24
CA THR A 441 19.31 11.87 -21.69
C THR A 441 20.68 11.40 -22.19
N SER A 442 21.33 12.14 -23.09
CA SER A 442 22.64 11.74 -23.63
C SER A 442 23.78 11.75 -22.60
N ARG A 443 23.66 12.56 -21.54
CA ARG A 443 24.59 12.50 -20.40
C ARG A 443 24.38 11.21 -19.63
N GLU A 444 23.13 10.88 -19.31
CA GLU A 444 22.82 9.68 -18.55
C GLU A 444 23.08 8.39 -19.32
N GLU A 445 22.96 8.40 -20.65
CA GLU A 445 23.39 7.28 -21.50
C GLU A 445 24.90 7.01 -21.36
N LYS A 446 25.73 8.06 -21.32
CA LYS A 446 27.17 7.93 -21.08
C LYS A 446 27.47 7.47 -19.66
N ASN A 447 26.73 7.97 -18.67
CA ASN A 447 26.87 7.53 -17.28
C ASN A 447 26.55 6.04 -17.14
N LEU A 448 25.43 5.59 -17.72
CA LEU A 448 25.02 4.18 -17.72
C LEU A 448 26.01 3.30 -18.48
N GLN A 449 26.51 3.76 -19.63
CA GLN A 449 27.55 3.06 -20.38
C GLN A 449 28.82 2.92 -19.54
N SER A 450 29.28 4.00 -18.89
CA SER A 450 30.46 3.97 -18.02
C SER A 450 30.28 2.97 -16.87
N PHE A 451 29.07 2.89 -16.30
CA PHE A 451 28.73 1.88 -15.29
C PHE A 451 28.79 0.46 -15.84
N GLN A 452 28.27 0.22 -17.05
CA GLN A 452 28.28 -1.08 -17.72
C GLN A 452 29.70 -1.55 -18.08
N GLU A 453 30.58 -0.62 -18.44
CA GLU A 453 31.99 -0.86 -18.78
C GLU A 453 32.90 -1.03 -17.55
N GLN A 454 32.38 -0.88 -16.32
CA GLN A 454 33.18 -1.07 -15.11
C GLN A 454 33.75 -2.49 -15.03
N PRO A 455 35.06 -2.62 -14.79
CA PRO A 455 35.71 -3.94 -14.69
C PRO A 455 35.26 -4.65 -13.40
N CYS A 456 35.29 -5.99 -13.39
CA CYS A 456 34.75 -6.82 -12.30
C CYS A 456 35.39 -6.50 -10.94
N GLU A 457 36.63 -6.02 -10.93
CA GLU A 457 37.37 -5.61 -9.73
C GLU A 457 36.70 -4.44 -8.99
N LYS A 458 35.87 -3.66 -9.68
CA LYS A 458 35.12 -2.52 -9.12
C LYS A 458 33.72 -2.89 -8.64
N TRP A 459 33.24 -4.10 -8.94
CA TRP A 459 31.84 -4.47 -8.65
C TRP A 459 31.56 -4.59 -7.14
N VAL A 460 32.52 -5.08 -6.36
CA VAL A 460 32.37 -5.17 -4.89
C VAL A 460 32.37 -3.77 -4.27
N GLU A 461 33.30 -2.90 -4.66
CA GLU A 461 33.39 -1.52 -4.17
C GLU A 461 32.12 -0.70 -4.51
N SER A 462 31.66 -0.77 -5.76
CA SER A 462 30.43 -0.09 -6.22
C SER A 462 29.16 -0.57 -5.51
N SER A 463 29.21 -1.68 -4.77
CA SER A 463 28.08 -2.16 -3.99
C SER A 463 27.77 -1.29 -2.77
N TYR A 464 28.67 -0.36 -2.41
CA TYR A 464 28.54 0.59 -1.30
C TYR A 464 28.40 2.04 -1.78
N GLU A 465 28.23 2.27 -3.08
CA GLU A 465 28.02 3.59 -3.65
C GLU A 465 26.53 3.97 -3.65
N VAL A 466 26.24 5.27 -3.49
CA VAL A 466 24.86 5.79 -3.53
C VAL A 466 24.21 5.55 -4.90
N GLU A 467 24.96 5.86 -5.96
CA GLU A 467 24.64 5.53 -7.35
C GLU A 467 25.17 4.13 -7.71
N GLY A 468 24.82 3.13 -6.90
CA GLY A 468 25.23 1.74 -7.12
C GLY A 468 24.32 0.97 -8.09
N PRO A 469 24.41 -0.38 -8.09
CA PRO A 469 23.64 -1.24 -8.99
C PRO A 469 22.13 -0.96 -9.04
N HIS A 470 21.49 -0.82 -7.88
CA HIS A 470 20.05 -0.52 -7.81
C HIS A 470 19.68 0.83 -8.47
N TYR A 471 20.53 1.85 -8.36
CA TYR A 471 20.30 3.15 -9.00
C TYR A 471 20.39 3.03 -10.52
N PHE A 472 21.46 2.43 -11.04
CA PHE A 472 21.66 2.29 -12.47
C PHE A 472 20.64 1.36 -13.14
N THR A 473 20.13 0.35 -12.43
CA THR A 473 19.01 -0.47 -12.93
C THR A 473 17.75 0.38 -13.13
N ILE A 474 17.42 1.28 -12.19
CA ILE A 474 16.25 2.17 -12.33
C ILE A 474 16.50 3.27 -13.37
N LEU A 475 17.70 3.85 -13.41
CA LEU A 475 18.07 4.81 -14.45
C LEU A 475 17.89 4.18 -15.84
N GLY A 476 18.31 2.92 -16.01
CA GLY A 476 18.12 2.14 -17.23
C GLY A 476 16.69 2.21 -17.76
N MET A 477 15.67 2.02 -16.92
CA MET A 477 14.26 2.07 -17.33
C MET A 477 13.85 3.37 -18.02
N HIS A 478 14.50 4.49 -17.68
CA HIS A 478 14.16 5.81 -18.20
C HIS A 478 14.81 6.11 -19.57
N ILE A 479 15.96 5.49 -19.87
CA ILE A 479 16.78 5.84 -21.04
C ILE A 479 17.12 4.66 -21.96
N MET A 480 16.95 3.42 -21.49
CA MET A 480 17.23 2.19 -22.23
C MET A 480 15.92 1.57 -22.74
N PRO A 481 15.76 1.38 -24.07
CA PRO A 481 14.57 0.75 -24.62
C PRO A 481 14.49 -0.75 -24.28
N PRO A 482 13.29 -1.38 -24.34
CA PRO A 482 13.08 -2.78 -23.97
C PRO A 482 14.02 -3.77 -24.66
N GLU A 483 14.34 -3.56 -25.95
CA GLU A 483 15.26 -4.46 -26.67
C GLU A 483 16.69 -4.39 -26.15
N ARG A 484 17.14 -3.22 -25.69
CA ARG A 484 18.46 -3.05 -25.08
C ARG A 484 18.47 -3.55 -23.63
N TRP A 485 17.34 -3.45 -22.92
CA TRP A 485 17.15 -4.11 -21.63
C TRP A 485 17.28 -5.62 -21.76
N ARG A 486 16.59 -6.26 -22.72
CA ARG A 486 16.66 -7.72 -22.93
C ARG A 486 18.08 -8.24 -23.11
N THR A 487 18.94 -7.51 -23.83
CA THR A 487 20.34 -7.90 -24.03
C THR A 487 21.25 -7.57 -22.85
N SER A 488 20.83 -6.68 -21.95
CA SER A 488 21.62 -6.22 -20.79
C SER A 488 21.10 -6.71 -19.43
N ARG A 489 19.91 -7.32 -19.37
CA ARG A 489 19.22 -7.63 -18.10
C ARG A 489 20.01 -8.58 -17.21
N ILE A 490 20.72 -9.54 -17.79
CA ILE A 490 21.60 -10.47 -17.03
C ILE A 490 22.78 -9.72 -16.42
N TYR A 491 23.30 -8.68 -17.07
CA TYR A 491 24.36 -7.84 -16.48
C TYR A 491 23.88 -7.17 -15.19
N PHE A 492 22.70 -6.54 -15.21
CA PHE A 492 22.13 -5.92 -14.01
C PHE A 492 21.82 -6.96 -12.94
N LEU A 493 21.30 -8.13 -13.31
CA LEU A 493 21.07 -9.23 -12.39
C LEU A 493 22.37 -9.63 -11.66
N ARG A 494 23.46 -9.83 -12.41
CA ARG A 494 24.78 -10.11 -11.84
C ARG A 494 25.19 -9.01 -10.86
N ARG A 495 25.14 -7.73 -11.26
CA ARG A 495 25.50 -6.59 -10.39
C ARG A 495 24.68 -6.55 -9.10
N LEU A 496 23.38 -6.84 -9.16
CA LEU A 496 22.49 -6.87 -7.99
C LEU A 496 22.78 -8.06 -7.06
N LEU A 497 23.07 -9.24 -7.61
CA LEU A 497 23.45 -10.42 -6.81
C LEU A 497 24.79 -10.20 -6.10
N VAL A 498 25.77 -9.61 -6.79
CA VAL A 498 27.05 -9.21 -6.18
C VAL A 498 26.84 -8.19 -5.08
N ASN A 499 25.97 -7.21 -5.29
CA ASN A 499 25.63 -6.21 -4.29
C ASN A 499 25.10 -6.82 -2.99
N ALA A 500 24.11 -7.72 -3.08
CA ALA A 500 23.55 -8.37 -1.90
C ALA A 500 24.57 -9.30 -1.22
N HIS A 501 25.37 -10.04 -2.00
CA HIS A 501 26.39 -10.92 -1.45
C HIS A 501 27.46 -10.14 -0.69
N ALA A 502 28.02 -9.09 -1.31
CA ALA A 502 29.05 -8.24 -0.70
C ALA A 502 28.59 -7.68 0.65
N ARG A 503 27.35 -7.16 0.72
CA ARG A 503 26.74 -6.61 1.94
C ARG A 503 26.44 -7.67 3.00
N LYS A 504 26.19 -8.92 2.59
CA LYS A 504 25.98 -10.05 3.51
C LYS A 504 27.30 -10.51 4.14
N VAL A 505 28.38 -10.58 3.35
CA VAL A 505 29.69 -11.04 3.83
C VAL A 505 30.47 -9.94 4.55
N SER A 506 30.16 -8.66 4.29
CA SER A 506 30.77 -7.52 4.95
C SER A 506 29.76 -6.41 5.22
N ALA A 507 29.54 -6.08 6.49
CA ALA A 507 28.71 -4.94 6.89
C ALA A 507 29.41 -3.59 6.68
N VAL A 508 30.72 -3.60 6.42
CA VAL A 508 31.54 -2.42 6.13
C VAL A 508 31.97 -2.46 4.66
N CYS A 509 32.19 -1.28 4.07
CA CYS A 509 32.70 -1.18 2.71
C CYS A 509 33.97 -2.02 2.52
N THR A 510 33.98 -2.81 1.45
CA THR A 510 35.11 -3.65 1.04
C THR A 510 35.26 -3.60 -0.48
N ASN A 511 36.46 -3.87 -0.96
CA ASN A 511 36.79 -4.00 -2.37
C ASN A 511 37.01 -5.46 -2.82
N LYS A 512 36.91 -6.42 -1.89
CA LYS A 512 37.11 -7.87 -2.15
C LYS A 512 36.11 -8.71 -1.36
N LEU A 513 35.81 -9.90 -1.87
CA LEU A 513 34.99 -10.88 -1.16
C LEU A 513 35.87 -11.78 -0.28
N THR A 514 35.65 -11.74 1.03
CA THR A 514 36.32 -12.64 1.99
C THR A 514 35.78 -14.06 1.96
N ASP A 515 34.53 -14.22 1.52
CA ASP A 515 33.83 -15.48 1.38
C ASP A 515 33.08 -15.43 0.04
N LYS A 516 33.33 -16.41 -0.83
CA LYS A 516 32.73 -16.53 -2.16
C LYS A 516 31.72 -17.68 -2.25
N ALA A 517 31.46 -18.38 -1.14
CA ALA A 517 30.50 -19.46 -1.10
C ALA A 517 29.07 -18.89 -1.19
N PRO A 518 28.23 -19.36 -2.13
CA PRO A 518 26.82 -18.98 -2.22
C PRO A 518 26.11 -19.10 -0.87
N LYS A 519 25.21 -18.14 -0.61
CA LYS A 519 24.41 -18.09 0.63
C LYS A 519 23.00 -18.63 0.43
N GLU A 520 22.24 -18.70 1.52
CA GLU A 520 20.82 -19.05 1.46
C GLU A 520 20.04 -18.11 0.52
N TYR A 521 19.02 -18.65 -0.17
CA TYR A 521 18.18 -17.89 -1.11
C TYR A 521 17.63 -16.58 -0.51
N ALA A 522 17.34 -16.56 0.78
CA ALA A 522 16.87 -15.36 1.50
C ALA A 522 17.81 -14.15 1.36
N VAL A 523 19.12 -14.37 1.18
CA VAL A 523 20.12 -13.29 0.94
C VAL A 523 19.92 -12.67 -0.45
N TYR A 524 19.56 -13.47 -1.44
CA TYR A 524 19.41 -13.05 -2.85
C TYR A 524 17.96 -12.73 -3.22
N ARG A 525 17.00 -13.01 -2.35
CA ARG A 525 15.58 -12.81 -2.62
C ARG A 525 15.24 -11.36 -2.97
N SER A 526 15.68 -10.40 -2.16
CA SER A 526 15.40 -8.98 -2.41
C SER A 526 15.95 -8.48 -3.76
N PRO A 527 17.23 -8.66 -4.13
CA PRO A 527 17.71 -8.20 -5.44
C PRO A 527 17.03 -8.93 -6.62
N LEU A 528 16.62 -10.19 -6.46
CA LEU A 528 15.84 -10.91 -7.47
C LEU A 528 14.46 -10.30 -7.66
N LEU A 529 13.71 -10.07 -6.57
CA LEU A 529 12.40 -9.42 -6.64
C LEU A 529 12.51 -8.00 -7.21
N PHE A 530 13.54 -7.24 -6.83
CA PHE A 530 13.81 -5.92 -7.40
C PHE A 530 14.03 -5.99 -8.91
N TRP A 531 14.88 -6.90 -9.37
CA TRP A 531 15.15 -7.11 -10.79
C TRP A 531 13.89 -7.57 -11.56
N GLY A 532 13.12 -8.49 -10.98
CA GLY A 532 11.89 -8.99 -11.60
C GLY A 532 10.82 -7.91 -11.71
N LEU A 533 10.70 -7.03 -10.72
CA LEU A 533 9.79 -5.88 -10.81
C LEU A 533 10.19 -4.92 -11.93
N VAL A 534 11.50 -4.68 -12.11
CA VAL A 534 12.01 -3.89 -13.25
C VAL A 534 11.66 -4.53 -14.58
N ASP A 535 11.85 -5.85 -14.71
CA ASP A 535 11.52 -6.61 -15.92
C ASP A 535 10.01 -6.55 -16.23
N LEU A 536 9.15 -6.68 -15.22
CA LEU A 536 7.69 -6.54 -15.36
C LEU A 536 7.27 -5.12 -15.78
N VAL A 537 7.95 -4.08 -15.29
CA VAL A 537 7.66 -2.69 -15.70
C VAL A 537 8.15 -2.43 -17.14
N TYR A 538 9.23 -3.04 -17.59
CA TYR A 538 9.56 -3.02 -19.03
C TYR A 538 8.43 -3.65 -19.86
N ASP A 539 7.85 -4.74 -19.39
CA ASP A 539 6.73 -5.42 -20.06
C ASP A 539 5.43 -4.60 -20.02
N MET A 540 5.21 -3.80 -18.96
CA MET A 540 4.15 -2.78 -18.90
C MET A 540 4.22 -1.82 -20.09
N PHE A 541 5.43 -1.43 -20.48
CA PHE A 541 5.71 -0.46 -21.54
C PHE A 541 6.04 -1.09 -22.90
N ARG A 542 5.78 -2.38 -23.10
CA ARG A 542 6.07 -3.08 -24.38
C ARG A 542 5.35 -2.52 -25.60
N LYS A 543 4.27 -1.75 -25.40
CA LYS A 543 3.49 -1.10 -26.47
C LYS A 543 3.97 0.31 -26.81
N VAL A 544 4.99 0.83 -26.11
CA VAL A 544 5.57 2.13 -26.42
C VAL A 544 6.19 2.08 -27.83
N PRO A 545 5.84 3.01 -28.73
CA PRO A 545 6.42 3.03 -30.06
C PRO A 545 7.91 3.40 -30.00
N THR A 546 8.70 2.84 -30.91
CA THR A 546 10.09 3.27 -31.10
C THR A 546 10.12 4.64 -31.77
N SER A 547 10.78 5.63 -31.16
CA SER A 547 11.03 6.93 -31.79
C SER A 547 12.48 7.11 -32.22
N ASN A 548 12.66 7.76 -33.38
CA ASN A 548 13.94 8.24 -33.89
C ASN A 548 14.18 9.74 -33.61
N THR A 549 13.33 10.38 -32.80
CA THR A 549 13.47 11.79 -32.40
C THR A 549 14.56 11.99 -31.35
N GLU A 550 15.03 13.24 -31.18
CA GLU A 550 15.89 13.63 -30.06
C GLU A 550 15.25 13.18 -28.73
N GLY A 551 16.00 12.46 -27.89
CA GLY A 551 15.50 11.80 -26.67
C GLY A 551 15.08 10.33 -26.81
N GLY A 552 14.87 9.81 -28.03
CA GLY A 552 14.67 8.38 -28.30
C GLY A 552 13.63 7.70 -27.39
N TRP A 553 14.08 6.72 -26.60
CA TRP A 553 13.22 6.00 -25.65
C TRP A 553 12.60 6.91 -24.59
N SER A 554 13.37 7.84 -24.01
CA SER A 554 12.88 8.70 -22.91
C SER A 554 11.75 9.62 -23.37
N PHE A 555 11.79 10.07 -24.62
CA PHE A 555 10.71 10.85 -25.23
C PHE A 555 9.48 9.97 -25.51
N SER A 556 9.67 8.81 -26.13
CA SER A 556 8.58 7.90 -26.51
C SER A 556 7.81 7.40 -25.29
N LEU A 557 8.52 7.07 -24.21
CA LEU A 557 7.92 6.62 -22.97
C LEU A 557 7.14 7.74 -22.28
N ALA A 558 7.65 8.98 -22.27
CA ALA A 558 6.92 10.13 -21.71
C ALA A 558 5.60 10.37 -22.45
N GLU A 559 5.64 10.39 -23.78
CA GLU A 559 4.44 10.56 -24.61
C GLU A 559 3.46 9.39 -24.44
N TYR A 560 3.95 8.17 -24.28
CA TYR A 560 3.08 7.04 -23.99
C TYR A 560 2.37 7.18 -22.64
N VAL A 561 3.11 7.51 -21.57
CA VAL A 561 2.51 7.69 -20.23
C VAL A 561 1.48 8.81 -20.21
N ARG A 562 1.76 9.90 -20.94
CA ARG A 562 0.84 11.03 -21.11
C ARG A 562 -0.51 10.66 -21.75
N HIS A 563 -0.53 9.69 -22.66
CA HIS A 563 -1.69 9.39 -23.51
C HIS A 563 -2.42 8.09 -23.17
N ASN A 564 -1.93 7.30 -22.21
CA ASN A 564 -2.40 5.93 -21.98
C ASN A 564 -2.67 5.66 -20.49
N ASP A 565 -3.29 6.58 -19.77
CA ASP A 565 -3.57 6.45 -18.33
C ASP A 565 -4.37 5.17 -17.99
N MET A 566 -5.45 4.88 -18.73
CA MET A 566 -6.26 3.68 -18.53
C MET A 566 -5.49 2.38 -18.87
N PRO A 567 -4.85 2.22 -20.05
CA PRO A 567 -4.00 1.07 -20.30
C PRO A 567 -2.88 0.86 -19.27
N ILE A 568 -2.30 1.94 -18.75
CA ILE A 568 -1.25 1.89 -17.72
C ILE A 568 -1.82 1.46 -16.38
N TYR A 569 -3.01 1.93 -16.01
CA TYR A 569 -3.71 1.50 -14.81
C TYR A 569 -3.92 -0.02 -14.82
N GLU A 570 -4.52 -0.56 -15.88
CA GLU A 570 -4.71 -2.00 -16.05
C GLU A 570 -3.40 -2.79 -16.11
N ALA A 571 -2.36 -2.21 -16.74
CA ALA A 571 -1.05 -2.85 -16.81
C ALA A 571 -0.37 -2.90 -15.44
N SER A 572 -0.56 -1.88 -14.61
CA SER A 572 -0.06 -1.84 -13.22
C SER A 572 -0.69 -2.93 -12.36
N GLU A 573 -1.99 -3.20 -12.51
CA GLU A 573 -2.64 -4.33 -11.85
C GLU A 573 -2.04 -5.68 -12.28
N ARG A 574 -1.81 -5.86 -13.60
CA ARG A 574 -1.19 -7.09 -14.11
C ARG A 574 0.22 -7.28 -13.58
N VAL A 575 1.02 -6.21 -13.54
CA VAL A 575 2.38 -6.23 -12.97
C VAL A 575 2.32 -6.61 -11.49
N LEU A 576 1.40 -6.04 -10.72
CA LEU A 576 1.25 -6.38 -9.31
C LEU A 576 0.88 -7.85 -9.10
N ARG A 577 -0.10 -8.37 -9.88
CA ARG A 577 -0.50 -9.78 -9.81
C ARG A 577 0.66 -10.70 -10.14
N ALA A 578 1.38 -10.45 -11.24
CA ALA A 578 2.58 -11.23 -11.59
C ALA A 578 3.65 -11.15 -10.49
N PHE A 579 3.89 -9.97 -9.92
CA PHE A 579 4.84 -9.80 -8.84
C PHE A 579 4.44 -10.60 -7.58
N GLN A 580 3.17 -10.52 -7.15
CA GLN A 580 2.70 -11.14 -5.90
C GLN A 580 2.41 -12.63 -6.03
N ASP A 581 1.82 -13.06 -7.14
CA ASP A 581 1.37 -14.44 -7.33
C ASP A 581 2.44 -15.31 -7.99
N GLU A 582 3.42 -14.74 -8.70
CA GLU A 582 4.46 -15.49 -9.41
C GLU A 582 5.88 -15.27 -8.86
N LEU A 583 6.32 -14.02 -8.68
CA LEU A 583 7.69 -13.74 -8.24
C LEU A 583 7.90 -13.92 -6.73
N MET A 584 7.05 -13.31 -5.90
CA MET A 584 7.15 -13.39 -4.44
C MET A 584 7.09 -14.83 -3.89
N PRO A 585 6.33 -15.78 -4.46
CA PRO A 585 6.29 -17.16 -3.94
C PRO A 585 7.51 -18.01 -4.27
N ALA A 586 8.48 -17.53 -5.07
CA ALA A 586 9.69 -18.30 -5.36
C ALA A 586 10.53 -18.53 -4.09
N GLU A 587 11.00 -19.75 -3.88
CA GLU A 587 11.78 -20.17 -2.69
C GLU A 587 13.23 -20.55 -3.02
N SER A 588 13.61 -20.51 -4.31
CA SER A 588 14.96 -20.78 -4.77
C SER A 588 15.32 -19.95 -6.01
N LEU A 589 16.62 -19.91 -6.35
CA LEU A 589 17.11 -19.31 -7.60
C LEU A 589 16.49 -19.98 -8.82
N SER A 590 16.44 -21.31 -8.82
CA SER A 590 15.87 -22.10 -9.91
C SER A 590 14.39 -21.85 -10.12
N GLU A 591 13.60 -21.77 -9.04
CA GLU A 591 12.19 -21.39 -9.15
C GLU A 591 12.04 -19.96 -9.70
N PHE A 592 12.82 -19.01 -9.20
CA PHE A 592 12.75 -17.63 -9.70
C PHE A 592 13.08 -17.56 -11.19
N PHE A 593 14.17 -18.22 -11.63
CA PHE A 593 14.63 -18.21 -13.02
C PHE A 593 13.64 -18.89 -13.98
N ASP A 594 12.92 -19.92 -13.53
CA ASP A 594 11.82 -20.52 -14.31
C ASP A 594 10.66 -19.55 -14.49
N VAL A 595 10.25 -18.84 -13.43
CA VAL A 595 9.15 -17.89 -13.48
C VAL A 595 9.45 -16.74 -14.43
N VAL A 596 10.65 -16.15 -14.37
CA VAL A 596 11.05 -15.03 -15.25
C VAL A 596 11.57 -15.49 -16.62
N GLY A 597 11.52 -16.79 -16.93
CA GLY A 597 11.94 -17.34 -18.22
C GLY A 597 13.45 -17.28 -18.51
N LEU A 598 14.28 -17.12 -17.48
CA LEU A 598 15.74 -17.05 -17.59
C LEU A 598 16.40 -18.42 -17.78
N LEU A 599 15.70 -19.54 -17.53
CA LEU A 599 16.28 -20.88 -17.71
C LEU A 599 16.70 -21.19 -19.16
N SER A 600 16.16 -20.45 -20.13
CA SER A 600 16.58 -20.57 -21.54
C SER A 600 17.98 -19.97 -21.80
N GLU A 601 18.38 -18.99 -20.99
CA GLU A 601 19.68 -18.31 -21.08
C GLU A 601 20.68 -18.81 -20.02
N ILE A 602 20.17 -19.24 -18.86
CA ILE A 602 20.95 -19.73 -17.71
C ILE A 602 20.37 -21.06 -17.26
N ALA A 603 20.90 -22.16 -17.80
CA ALA A 603 20.39 -23.51 -17.57
C ALA A 603 20.59 -24.02 -16.12
N ASP A 604 21.67 -23.57 -15.47
CA ASP A 604 22.01 -23.94 -14.08
C ASP A 604 22.18 -22.67 -13.23
N PRO A 605 21.12 -22.23 -12.52
CA PRO A 605 21.14 -21.02 -11.70
C PRO A 605 22.10 -21.09 -10.51
N ASP A 606 22.32 -22.27 -9.94
CA ASP A 606 23.22 -22.45 -8.80
C ASP A 606 24.67 -22.36 -9.24
N LEU A 607 25.03 -23.02 -10.35
CA LEU A 607 26.35 -22.88 -10.96
C LEU A 607 26.60 -21.44 -11.43
N PHE A 608 25.59 -20.78 -12.02
CA PHE A 608 25.69 -19.38 -12.41
C PHE A 608 26.05 -18.46 -11.24
N LEU A 609 25.42 -18.64 -10.08
CA LEU A 609 25.73 -17.85 -8.90
C LEU A 609 27.15 -18.17 -8.38
N GLN A 610 27.52 -19.45 -8.33
CA GLN A 610 28.84 -19.89 -7.91
C GLN A 610 29.95 -19.29 -8.79
N ASP A 611 29.79 -19.35 -10.12
CA ASP A 611 30.74 -18.82 -11.09
C ASP A 611 30.83 -17.29 -11.02
N LEU A 612 29.69 -16.61 -10.86
CA LEU A 612 29.64 -15.16 -10.66
C LEU A 612 30.49 -14.75 -9.45
N LEU A 613 30.32 -15.41 -8.31
CA LEU A 613 31.06 -15.08 -7.09
C LEU A 613 32.55 -15.41 -7.23
N ASN A 614 32.88 -16.52 -7.89
CA ASN A 614 34.26 -16.92 -8.15
C ASN A 614 35.00 -15.96 -9.11
N SER A 615 34.29 -15.28 -10.00
CA SER A 615 34.89 -14.30 -10.92
C SER A 615 35.31 -12.98 -10.27
N LEU A 616 34.85 -12.70 -9.05
CA LEU A 616 35.13 -11.46 -8.33
C LEU A 616 36.49 -11.53 -7.61
N PRO A 617 37.13 -10.38 -7.33
CA PRO A 617 38.39 -10.33 -6.59
C PRO A 617 38.26 -10.84 -5.13
#